data_AF-A0A524ITQ6-F1
#
_entry.id   AF-A0A524ITQ6-F1
#
_cell.length_a   1.000
_cell.length_b   1.000
_cell.length_c   1.000
_cell.angle_alpha   90.00
_cell.angle_beta   90.00
_cell.angle_gamma   90.00
#
_symmetry.space_group_name_H-M   'P 1'
#
loop_
_entity.id
_entity.type
_entity.pdbx_description
1 polymer ?
#
loop_
_entity_poly.entity_id
_entity_poly.type
_entity_poly.pdbx_seq_one_letter_code
_entity_poly.pdbx_strand_id
1 'polypeptide(L)'
;WMVTNLGRYLPGKIWQLSGLAVYMRQRRQAGGIALVAALVSQILILATGAGLGLAVAGGWLASGRLPVSIAAVGLSLVGLAVLLRPDMIRRLAEWITVRVGEETPQEADLSRGILLRASAGLVLCWAVYGIGLWCLWRGVGGIGGPDPVLWTGIFAAAYVVGYLALFAPGGIIVREGVLVALLVEVAVVSGPVAAGIAIAARLLAVATELLAVGIAWGLPGGGQYPEVRSE
;
A
#
# COMPACT_ATOMS: atom_id res chain seq x y z
N TRP A 1 -8.98 12.45 -1.53
CA TRP A 1 -8.12 11.25 -1.39
C TRP A 1 -6.78 11.40 -2.12
N MET A 2 -6.73 11.73 -3.42
CA MET A 2 -5.44 11.86 -4.15
C MET A 2 -4.49 12.89 -3.51
N VAL A 3 -5.00 14.08 -3.17
CA VAL A 3 -4.21 15.12 -2.48
C VAL A 3 -3.77 14.67 -1.08
N THR A 4 -4.66 14.03 -0.31
CA THR A 4 -4.34 13.54 1.04
C THR A 4 -3.35 12.38 1.01
N ASN A 5 -3.34 11.58 -0.06
CA ASN A 5 -2.39 10.47 -0.26
C ASN A 5 -0.95 10.97 -0.40
N LEU A 6 -0.72 12.20 -0.88
CA LEU A 6 0.61 12.82 -0.89
C LEU A 6 1.17 13.04 0.52
N GLY A 7 0.32 13.10 1.55
CA GLY A 7 0.74 13.19 2.95
C GLY A 7 1.63 12.02 3.42
N ARG A 8 1.65 10.90 2.70
CA ARG A 8 2.54 9.77 3.00
C ARG A 8 4.03 10.06 2.77
N TYR A 9 4.33 11.11 2.00
CA TYR A 9 5.69 11.61 1.78
C TYR A 9 6.16 12.53 2.91
N LEU A 10 5.31 12.85 3.89
CA LEU A 10 5.68 13.60 5.08
C LEU A 10 6.04 12.65 6.25
N PRO A 11 6.99 13.06 7.12
CA PRO A 11 7.41 12.24 8.25
C PRO A 11 6.25 11.94 9.21
N GLY A 12 6.22 10.70 9.72
CA GLY A 12 5.26 10.24 10.73
C GLY A 12 3.96 9.63 10.20
N LYS A 13 3.67 9.71 8.89
CA LYS A 13 2.46 9.15 8.21
C LYS A 13 1.09 9.62 8.72
N ILE A 14 1.04 10.30 9.87
CA ILE A 14 -0.17 10.83 10.48
C ILE A 14 -0.84 11.84 9.55
N TRP A 15 -0.06 12.61 8.78
CA TRP A 15 -0.54 13.63 7.84
C TRP A 15 -1.52 13.12 6.78
N GLN A 16 -1.29 11.91 6.28
CA GLN A 16 -2.20 11.30 5.30
C GLN A 16 -3.59 11.03 5.90
N LEU A 17 -3.59 10.53 7.14
CA LEU A 17 -4.81 10.14 7.86
C LEU A 17 -5.53 11.36 8.45
N SER A 18 -4.80 12.28 9.06
CA SER A 18 -5.34 13.52 9.62
C SER A 18 -5.87 14.45 8.53
N GLY A 19 -5.17 14.56 7.40
CA GLY A 19 -5.62 15.35 6.25
C GLY A 19 -6.96 14.85 5.68
N LEU A 20 -7.17 13.53 5.64
CA LEU A 20 -8.45 12.95 5.22
C LEU A 20 -9.56 13.23 6.24
N ALA A 21 -9.27 13.06 7.54
CA ALA A 21 -10.25 13.32 8.59
C ALA A 21 -10.69 14.79 8.63
N VAL A 22 -9.76 15.73 8.51
CA VAL A 22 -10.05 17.18 8.46
C VAL A 22 -10.85 17.52 7.21
N TYR A 23 -10.46 17.01 6.04
CA TYR A 23 -11.17 17.28 4.78
C TYR A 23 -12.63 16.79 4.81
N MET A 24 -12.88 15.63 5.39
CA MET A 24 -14.24 15.07 5.49
C MET A 24 -15.09 15.84 6.52
N ARG A 25 -14.50 16.26 7.63
CA ARG A 25 -15.17 17.14 8.62
C ARG A 25 -15.57 18.49 8.03
N GLN A 26 -14.72 19.09 7.20
CA GLN A 26 -15.06 20.34 6.49
C GLN A 26 -16.28 20.18 5.57
N ARG A 27 -16.56 18.97 5.10
CA ARG A 27 -17.76 18.64 4.29
C ARG A 27 -18.97 18.21 5.12
N ARG A 28 -18.92 18.39 6.45
CA ARG A 28 -19.94 17.90 7.40
C ARG A 28 -20.21 16.40 7.26
N GLN A 29 -19.20 15.64 6.83
CA GLN A 29 -19.23 14.18 6.78
C GLN A 29 -18.43 13.61 7.98
N ALA A 30 -18.74 12.39 8.38
CA ALA A 30 -18.11 11.73 9.53
C ALA A 30 -16.62 11.44 9.24
N GLY A 31 -15.73 12.27 9.79
CA GLY A 31 -14.29 12.17 9.59
C GLY A 31 -13.68 10.94 10.24
N GLY A 32 -14.27 10.47 11.35
CA GLY A 32 -13.93 9.22 12.01
C GLY A 32 -14.20 8.00 11.11
N ILE A 33 -15.31 7.98 10.38
CA ILE A 33 -15.62 6.88 9.43
C ILE A 33 -14.60 6.85 8.30
N ALA A 34 -14.23 8.02 7.75
CA ALA A 34 -13.21 8.10 6.71
C ALA A 34 -11.84 7.62 7.21
N LEU A 35 -11.50 7.92 8.46
CA LEU A 35 -10.28 7.44 9.11
C LEU A 35 -10.30 5.91 9.26
N VAL A 36 -11.41 5.33 9.71
CA VAL A 36 -11.59 3.86 9.79
C VAL A 36 -11.44 3.22 8.42
N ALA A 37 -12.12 3.75 7.40
CA ALA A 37 -12.03 3.23 6.03
C ALA A 37 -10.59 3.30 5.48
N ALA A 38 -9.85 4.38 5.75
CA ALA A 38 -8.46 4.53 5.36
C ALA A 38 -7.55 3.51 6.07
N LEU A 39 -7.76 3.28 7.37
CA LEU A 39 -7.01 2.28 8.14
C LEU A 39 -7.30 0.86 7.65
N VAL A 40 -8.58 0.51 7.42
CA VAL A 40 -8.96 -0.81 6.86
C VAL A 40 -8.34 -1.01 5.48
N SER A 41 -8.39 0.00 4.61
CA SER A 41 -7.76 -0.05 3.29
C SER A 41 -6.24 -0.25 3.40
N GLN A 42 -5.60 0.44 4.34
CA GLN A 42 -4.17 0.31 4.57
C GLN A 42 -3.77 -1.07 5.09
N ILE A 43 -4.58 -1.64 6.01
CA ILE A 43 -4.42 -3.01 6.48
C ILE A 43 -4.54 -3.96 5.30
N LEU A 44 -5.57 -3.84 4.45
CA LEU A 44 -5.77 -4.67 3.25
C LEU A 44 -4.63 -4.58 2.23
N ILE A 45 -4.04 -3.39 2.03
CA ILE A 45 -2.87 -3.22 1.16
C ILE A 45 -1.69 -4.01 1.71
N LEU A 46 -1.37 -3.86 2.99
CA LEU A 46 -0.29 -4.62 3.63
C LEU A 46 -0.59 -6.12 3.65
N ALA A 47 -1.87 -6.46 3.76
CA ALA A 47 -2.40 -7.81 3.79
C ALA A 47 -2.02 -8.61 2.55
N THR A 48 -2.51 -8.08 1.43
CA THR A 48 -2.39 -8.66 0.11
C THR A 48 -0.95 -8.62 -0.34
N GLY A 49 -0.22 -7.54 -0.04
CA GLY A 49 1.21 -7.43 -0.33
C GLY A 49 2.05 -8.47 0.40
N ALA A 50 1.82 -8.67 1.70
CA ALA A 50 2.52 -9.67 2.51
C ALA A 50 2.22 -11.10 2.03
N GLY A 51 0.96 -11.38 1.70
CA GLY A 51 0.57 -12.68 1.14
C GLY A 51 1.21 -13.00 -0.20
N LEU A 52 1.27 -12.04 -1.12
CA LEU A 52 1.94 -12.22 -2.41
C LEU A 52 3.46 -12.36 -2.26
N GLY A 53 4.08 -11.56 -1.39
CA GLY A 53 5.51 -11.69 -1.06
C GLY A 53 5.85 -13.07 -0.52
N LEU A 54 4.98 -13.65 0.31
CA LEU A 54 5.12 -15.01 0.83
C LEU A 54 4.91 -16.11 -0.20
N ALA A 55 3.90 -15.97 -1.07
CA ALA A 55 3.66 -16.95 -2.12
C ALA A 55 4.92 -17.13 -2.98
N VAL A 56 5.64 -16.04 -3.22
CA VAL A 56 6.94 -16.03 -3.90
C VAL A 56 8.08 -16.57 -3.03
N ALA A 57 8.13 -16.23 -1.73
CA ALA A 57 9.10 -16.82 -0.79
C ALA A 57 8.87 -18.33 -0.54
N GLY A 58 7.66 -18.84 -0.80
CA GLY A 58 7.29 -20.25 -0.64
C GLY A 58 8.11 -21.21 -1.50
N GLY A 59 8.51 -20.79 -2.71
CA GLY A 59 9.43 -21.56 -3.54
C GLY A 59 10.83 -21.68 -2.94
N TRP A 60 11.24 -20.72 -2.12
CA TRP A 60 12.52 -20.73 -1.40
C TRP A 60 12.43 -21.48 -0.06
N LEU A 61 11.27 -21.52 0.60
CA LEU A 61 11.04 -22.44 1.73
C LEU A 61 11.33 -23.89 1.34
N ALA A 62 10.85 -24.30 0.17
CA ALA A 62 10.99 -25.66 -0.33
C ALA A 62 12.46 -26.04 -0.61
N SER A 63 13.37 -25.08 -0.75
CA SER A 63 14.81 -25.31 -0.98
C SER A 63 15.65 -25.35 0.31
N GLY A 64 15.03 -25.29 1.50
CA GLY A 64 15.69 -25.53 2.79
C GLY A 64 16.54 -24.36 3.33
N ARG A 65 16.54 -23.21 2.64
CA ARG A 65 17.16 -21.98 3.14
C ARG A 65 16.09 -21.18 3.88
N LEU A 66 16.06 -21.28 5.20
CA LEU A 66 15.04 -20.65 6.06
C LEU A 66 15.58 -19.35 6.71
N PRO A 67 15.48 -18.19 6.04
CA PRO A 67 15.70 -16.92 6.69
C PRO A 67 14.54 -16.56 7.65
N VAL A 68 14.89 -15.90 8.75
CA VAL A 68 13.99 -15.31 9.78
C VAL A 68 12.82 -14.51 9.19
N SER A 69 12.97 -14.00 7.96
CA SER A 69 11.94 -13.28 7.22
C SER A 69 10.67 -14.10 6.94
N ILE A 70 10.75 -15.43 6.75
CA ILE A 70 9.57 -16.27 6.45
C ILE A 70 8.63 -16.41 7.65
N ALA A 71 9.19 -16.59 8.85
CA ALA A 71 8.42 -16.68 10.09
C ALA A 71 7.71 -15.34 10.39
N ALA A 72 8.39 -14.22 10.16
CA ALA A 72 7.83 -12.88 10.33
C ALA A 72 6.63 -12.62 9.40
N VAL A 73 6.67 -13.12 8.15
CA VAL A 73 5.57 -12.92 7.22
C VAL A 73 4.42 -13.92 7.44
N GLY A 74 4.70 -15.16 7.85
CA GLY A 74 3.66 -16.09 8.32
C GLY A 74 2.88 -15.52 9.51
N LEU A 75 3.60 -14.92 10.47
CA LEU A 75 3.03 -14.20 11.59
C LEU A 75 2.23 -12.95 11.14
N SER A 76 2.69 -12.28 10.09
CA SER A 76 1.98 -11.14 9.48
C SER A 76 0.65 -11.57 8.83
N LEU A 77 0.60 -12.70 8.11
CA LEU A 77 -0.64 -13.25 7.56
C LEU A 77 -1.64 -13.68 8.64
N VAL A 78 -1.15 -14.24 9.74
CA VAL A 78 -1.99 -14.60 10.90
C VAL A 78 -2.52 -13.34 11.59
N GLY A 79 -1.65 -12.36 11.90
CA GLY A 79 -2.07 -11.09 12.51
C GLY A 79 -3.07 -10.33 11.64
N LEU A 80 -2.95 -10.45 10.34
CA LEU A 80 -3.82 -9.86 9.35
C LEU A 80 -5.17 -10.55 9.19
N ALA A 81 -5.21 -11.89 9.15
CA ALA A 81 -6.46 -12.65 9.17
C ALA A 81 -7.26 -12.35 10.45
N VAL A 82 -6.54 -12.11 11.56
CA VAL A 82 -7.13 -11.64 12.82
C VAL A 82 -7.71 -10.22 12.66
N LEU A 83 -6.96 -9.27 12.10
CA LEU A 83 -7.39 -7.88 11.89
C LEU A 83 -8.57 -7.71 10.93
N LEU A 84 -8.75 -8.62 9.97
CA LEU A 84 -9.87 -8.61 9.02
C LEU A 84 -11.16 -9.22 9.57
N ARG A 85 -11.18 -9.67 10.83
CA ARG A 85 -12.43 -10.11 11.46
C ARG A 85 -13.39 -8.92 11.61
N PRO A 86 -14.68 -9.07 11.19
CA PRO A 86 -15.68 -8.00 11.31
C PRO A 86 -15.76 -7.39 12.71
N ASP A 87 -15.60 -8.22 13.75
CA ASP A 87 -15.60 -7.78 15.14
C ASP A 87 -14.43 -6.85 15.49
N MET A 88 -13.25 -7.07 14.89
CA MET A 88 -12.09 -6.21 15.13
C MET A 88 -12.22 -4.88 14.40
N ILE A 89 -12.75 -4.90 13.18
CA ILE A 89 -13.05 -3.69 12.43
C ILE A 89 -14.10 -2.85 13.19
N ARG A 90 -15.15 -3.49 13.71
CA ARG A 90 -16.17 -2.82 14.55
C ARG A 90 -15.56 -2.21 15.81
N ARG A 91 -14.74 -2.96 16.55
CA ARG A 91 -14.04 -2.45 17.75
C ARG A 91 -13.10 -1.28 17.43
N LEU A 92 -12.39 -1.34 16.31
CA LEU A 92 -11.54 -0.24 15.86
C LEU A 92 -12.38 0.99 15.50
N ALA A 93 -13.52 0.79 14.83
CA ALA A 93 -14.45 1.85 14.50
C ALA A 93 -14.98 2.54 15.76
N GLU A 94 -15.52 1.76 16.71
CA GLU A 94 -15.98 2.22 18.02
C GLU A 94 -14.90 3.02 18.75
N TRP A 95 -13.68 2.50 18.82
CA TRP A 95 -12.58 3.17 19.52
C TRP A 95 -12.23 4.52 18.89
N ILE A 96 -12.21 4.60 17.55
CA ILE A 96 -11.89 5.83 16.82
C ILE A 96 -13.04 6.84 16.93
N THR A 97 -14.29 6.44 16.70
CA THR A 97 -15.45 7.34 16.69
C THR A 97 -15.67 7.96 18.07
N VAL A 98 -15.54 7.18 19.15
CA VAL A 98 -15.59 7.66 20.54
C VAL A 98 -14.50 8.71 20.81
N ARG A 99 -13.25 8.46 20.38
CA ARG A 99 -12.13 9.40 20.56
C ARG A 99 -12.33 10.72 19.81
N VAL A 100 -13.05 10.65 18.69
CA VAL A 100 -13.25 11.76 17.75
C VAL A 100 -14.57 12.49 18.03
N GLY A 101 -15.39 11.99 18.95
CA GLY A 101 -16.68 12.57 19.35
C GLY A 101 -17.78 12.38 18.30
N GLU A 102 -17.65 11.39 17.44
CA GLU A 102 -18.63 11.06 16.39
C GLU A 102 -19.45 9.84 16.79
N GLU A 103 -20.71 9.79 16.33
CA GLU A 103 -21.55 8.61 16.52
C GLU A 103 -20.92 7.40 15.83
N THR A 104 -20.89 6.28 16.55
CA THR A 104 -20.36 5.04 15.99
C THR A 104 -21.37 4.52 14.96
N PRO A 105 -20.94 4.19 13.72
CA PRO A 105 -21.82 3.59 12.74
C PRO A 105 -22.41 2.30 13.29
N GLN A 106 -23.72 2.26 13.45
CA GLN A 106 -24.45 1.09 13.97
C GLN A 106 -24.25 -0.14 13.06
N GLU A 107 -24.01 0.11 11.77
CA GLU A 107 -23.56 -0.87 10.78
C GLU A 107 -22.50 -0.21 9.88
N ALA A 108 -21.22 -0.28 10.26
CA ALA A 108 -20.17 -0.18 9.24
C ALA A 108 -20.31 -1.43 8.36
N ASP A 109 -21.12 -1.36 7.30
CA ASP A 109 -21.43 -2.46 6.38
C ASP A 109 -20.21 -2.84 5.52
N LEU A 110 -19.12 -3.22 6.18
CA LEU A 110 -17.96 -3.88 5.59
C LEU A 110 -18.29 -5.36 5.46
N SER A 111 -19.29 -5.66 4.64
CA SER A 111 -19.65 -7.03 4.32
C SER A 111 -18.42 -7.78 3.80
N ARG A 112 -18.34 -9.08 4.09
CA ARG A 112 -17.24 -9.93 3.60
C ARG A 112 -17.07 -9.82 2.09
N GLY A 113 -18.16 -9.64 1.33
CA GLY A 113 -18.12 -9.44 -0.11
C GLY A 113 -17.43 -8.15 -0.56
N ILE A 114 -17.52 -7.06 0.22
CA ILE A 114 -16.76 -5.83 -0.05
C ILE A 114 -15.27 -6.05 0.22
N LEU A 115 -14.92 -6.66 1.36
CA LEU A 115 -13.53 -6.93 1.70
C LEU A 115 -12.86 -7.87 0.69
N LEU A 116 -13.58 -8.89 0.21
CA LEU A 116 -13.08 -9.80 -0.84
C LEU A 116 -12.88 -9.07 -2.17
N ARG A 117 -13.84 -8.26 -2.62
CA ARG A 117 -13.69 -7.47 -3.85
C ARG A 117 -12.55 -6.46 -3.75
N ALA A 118 -12.42 -5.78 -2.62
CA ALA A 118 -11.31 -4.86 -2.37
C ALA A 118 -9.97 -5.59 -2.37
N SER A 119 -9.88 -6.76 -1.74
CA SER A 119 -8.68 -7.60 -1.74
C SER A 119 -8.32 -8.06 -3.15
N ALA A 120 -9.31 -8.50 -3.94
CA ALA A 120 -9.10 -8.90 -5.34
C ALA A 120 -8.61 -7.72 -6.19
N GLY A 121 -9.20 -6.53 -6.02
CA GLY A 121 -8.74 -5.31 -6.67
C GLY A 121 -7.29 -4.96 -6.30
N LEU A 122 -6.92 -5.12 -5.02
CA LEU A 122 -5.54 -4.90 -4.58
C LEU A 122 -4.57 -5.92 -5.17
N VAL A 123 -4.93 -7.20 -5.22
CA VAL A 123 -4.13 -8.24 -5.90
C VAL A 123 -3.94 -7.90 -7.38
N LEU A 124 -4.97 -7.40 -8.06
CA LEU A 124 -4.85 -6.92 -9.43
C LEU A 124 -3.90 -5.72 -9.53
N CYS A 125 -3.99 -4.75 -8.62
CA CYS A 125 -3.04 -3.64 -8.57
C CYS A 125 -1.60 -4.13 -8.39
N TRP A 126 -1.36 -5.09 -7.50
CA TRP A 126 -0.04 -5.70 -7.32
C TRP A 126 0.47 -6.34 -8.62
N ALA A 127 -0.38 -7.11 -9.31
CA ALA A 127 -0.03 -7.71 -10.58
C ALA A 127 0.32 -6.66 -11.64
N VAL A 128 -0.45 -5.57 -11.75
CA VAL A 128 -0.15 -4.47 -12.68
C VAL A 128 1.23 -3.85 -12.38
N TYR A 129 1.55 -3.59 -11.12
CA TYR A 129 2.88 -3.08 -10.75
C TYR A 129 4.01 -4.07 -11.04
N GLY A 130 3.80 -5.35 -10.69
CA GLY A 130 4.78 -6.40 -10.92
C GLY A 130 5.05 -6.64 -12.41
N ILE A 131 3.99 -6.68 -13.23
CA ILE A 131 4.09 -6.75 -14.68
C ILE A 131 4.80 -5.51 -15.22
N GLY A 132 4.50 -4.31 -14.72
CA GLY A 132 5.20 -3.09 -15.12
C GLY A 132 6.71 -3.18 -14.88
N LEU A 133 7.12 -3.70 -13.71
CA LEU A 133 8.52 -3.95 -13.38
C LEU A 133 9.17 -5.01 -14.26
N TRP A 134 8.46 -6.11 -14.52
CA TRP A 134 8.92 -7.14 -15.45
C TRP A 134 9.10 -6.59 -16.87
N CYS A 135 8.17 -5.75 -17.34
CA CYS A 135 8.29 -5.06 -18.63
C CYS A 135 9.49 -4.10 -18.67
N LEU A 136 9.79 -3.39 -17.58
CA LEU A 136 11.02 -2.57 -17.49
C LEU A 136 12.28 -3.42 -17.64
N TRP A 137 12.34 -4.55 -16.96
CA TRP A 137 13.45 -5.51 -17.09
C TRP A 137 13.61 -6.00 -18.54
N ARG A 138 12.51 -6.40 -19.18
CA ARG A 138 12.51 -6.81 -20.58
C ARG A 138 12.96 -5.68 -21.51
N GLY A 139 12.54 -4.44 -21.23
CA GLY A 139 12.88 -3.25 -22.00
C GLY A 139 14.36 -2.86 -21.93
N VAL A 140 15.05 -3.13 -20.81
CA VAL A 140 16.50 -2.89 -20.67
C VAL A 140 17.36 -4.04 -21.21
N GLY A 141 16.78 -4.96 -21.99
CA GLY A 141 17.50 -6.07 -22.61
C GLY A 141 17.61 -7.31 -21.73
N GLY A 142 16.74 -7.46 -20.72
CA GLY A 142 16.64 -8.68 -19.92
C GLY A 142 16.24 -9.91 -20.75
N ILE A 143 17.19 -10.81 -21.01
CA ILE A 143 16.96 -12.06 -21.74
C ILE A 143 16.91 -13.22 -20.75
N GLY A 144 15.85 -14.03 -20.81
CA GLY A 144 15.59 -15.06 -19.81
C GLY A 144 15.24 -14.47 -18.44
N GLY A 145 15.24 -15.31 -17.41
CA GLY A 145 14.90 -14.92 -16.04
C GLY A 145 13.45 -15.20 -15.65
N PRO A 146 13.07 -14.85 -14.42
CA PRO A 146 11.83 -15.32 -13.83
C PRO A 146 10.58 -14.64 -14.39
N ASP A 147 9.46 -15.36 -14.30
CA ASP A 147 8.15 -14.95 -14.79
C ASP A 147 7.60 -13.72 -14.04
N PRO A 148 6.62 -12.99 -14.61
CA PRO A 148 6.05 -11.79 -13.99
C PRO A 148 5.38 -12.02 -12.61
N VAL A 149 5.06 -13.26 -12.23
CA VAL A 149 4.51 -13.57 -10.90
C VAL A 149 5.59 -13.37 -9.84
N LEU A 150 6.83 -13.80 -10.10
CA LEU A 150 7.95 -13.57 -9.18
C LEU A 150 8.20 -12.07 -8.98
N TRP A 151 8.20 -11.30 -10.07
CA TRP A 151 8.39 -9.84 -10.03
C TRP A 151 7.29 -9.15 -9.23
N THR A 152 6.05 -9.65 -9.33
CA THR A 152 4.92 -9.17 -8.52
C THR A 152 5.16 -9.39 -7.02
N GLY A 153 5.58 -10.58 -6.61
CA GLY A 153 5.86 -10.85 -5.19
C GLY A 153 7.07 -10.10 -4.65
N ILE A 154 8.14 -9.96 -5.44
CA ILE A 154 9.31 -9.13 -5.10
C ILE A 154 8.88 -7.68 -4.82
N PHE A 155 8.09 -7.10 -5.72
CA PHE A 155 7.59 -5.74 -5.54
C PHE A 155 6.68 -5.60 -4.31
N ALA A 156 5.76 -6.55 -4.13
CA ALA A 156 4.84 -6.56 -3.00
C ALA A 156 5.60 -6.64 -1.67
N ALA A 157 6.61 -7.51 -1.56
CA ALA A 157 7.45 -7.64 -0.38
C ALA A 157 8.24 -6.34 -0.11
N ALA A 158 8.91 -5.78 -1.12
CA ALA A 158 9.64 -4.53 -0.99
C ALA A 158 8.74 -3.37 -0.56
N TYR A 159 7.52 -3.30 -1.11
CA TYR A 159 6.54 -2.29 -0.73
C TYR A 159 6.13 -2.44 0.75
N VAL A 160 5.81 -3.65 1.21
CA VAL A 160 5.42 -3.89 2.61
C VAL A 160 6.54 -3.48 3.56
N VAL A 161 7.79 -3.89 3.29
CA VAL A 161 8.93 -3.51 4.15
C VAL A 161 9.16 -2.01 4.12
N GLY A 162 9.17 -1.40 2.93
CA GLY A 162 9.32 0.05 2.78
C GLY A 162 8.19 0.83 3.45
N TYR A 163 6.97 0.29 3.44
CA TYR A 163 5.87 0.86 4.21
C TYR A 163 6.14 0.70 5.70
N LEU A 164 6.49 -0.46 6.23
CA LEU A 164 6.69 -0.64 7.67
C LEU A 164 7.86 0.17 8.25
N ALA A 165 8.78 0.66 7.42
CA ALA A 165 9.81 1.63 7.83
C ALA A 165 9.22 3.01 8.16
N LEU A 166 8.65 3.16 9.36
CA LEU A 166 7.94 4.37 9.80
C LEU A 166 8.81 5.63 9.82
N PHE A 167 10.13 5.48 9.92
CA PHE A 167 11.10 6.57 9.87
C PHE A 167 11.42 7.03 8.45
N ALA A 168 11.08 6.24 7.42
CA ALA A 168 11.35 6.53 6.03
C ALA A 168 10.07 7.10 5.36
N PRO A 169 9.95 8.42 5.16
CA PRO A 169 8.78 9.00 4.50
C PRO A 169 8.61 8.43 3.10
N GLY A 170 7.40 8.02 2.74
CA GLY A 170 7.10 7.35 1.48
C GLY A 170 7.89 6.05 1.22
N GLY A 171 8.48 5.46 2.28
CA GLY A 171 9.38 4.31 2.19
C GLY A 171 10.66 4.58 1.40
N ILE A 172 11.03 5.85 1.22
CA ILE A 172 12.21 6.27 0.45
C ILE A 172 13.46 5.58 1.01
N ILE A 173 14.33 5.10 0.11
CA ILE A 173 15.57 4.36 0.38
C ILE A 173 15.31 2.94 0.86
N VAL A 174 14.44 2.73 1.85
CA VAL A 174 14.19 1.39 2.40
C VAL A 174 13.50 0.49 1.37
N ARG A 175 12.43 0.98 0.74
CA ARG A 175 11.71 0.23 -0.29
C ARG A 175 12.63 -0.10 -1.46
N GLU A 176 13.35 0.89 -1.95
CA GLU A 176 14.23 0.76 -3.10
C GLU A 176 15.39 -0.18 -2.79
N GLY A 177 16.01 -0.07 -1.61
CA GLY A 177 17.08 -0.98 -1.17
C GLY A 177 16.62 -2.42 -1.06
N VAL A 178 15.43 -2.66 -0.47
CA VAL A 178 14.85 -4.00 -0.38
C VAL A 178 14.49 -4.53 -1.77
N LEU A 179 13.96 -3.68 -2.66
CA LEU A 179 13.66 -4.06 -4.04
C LEU A 179 14.93 -4.48 -4.78
N VAL A 180 16.02 -3.71 -4.68
CA VAL A 180 17.32 -4.05 -5.27
C VAL A 180 17.82 -5.38 -4.72
N ALA A 181 17.82 -5.56 -3.39
CA ALA A 181 18.28 -6.79 -2.75
C ALA A 181 17.48 -8.01 -3.24
N LEU A 182 16.15 -7.92 -3.29
CA LEU A 182 15.31 -9.00 -3.77
C LEU A 182 15.51 -9.25 -5.27
N LEU A 183 15.69 -8.23 -6.11
CA LEU A 183 15.97 -8.43 -7.53
C LEU A 183 17.31 -9.12 -7.77
N VAL A 184 18.34 -8.79 -6.97
CA VAL A 184 19.65 -9.43 -7.05
C VAL A 184 19.60 -10.88 -6.56
N GLU A 185 19.08 -11.10 -5.36
CA GLU A 185 19.12 -12.42 -4.70
C GLU A 185 18.07 -13.38 -5.26
N VAL A 186 16.88 -12.88 -5.60
CA VAL A 186 15.73 -13.70 -5.97
C VAL A 186 15.53 -13.75 -7.48
N ALA A 187 15.64 -12.61 -8.16
CA ALA A 187 15.48 -12.55 -9.62
C ALA A 187 16.79 -12.71 -10.40
N VAL A 188 17.93 -12.81 -9.70
CA VAL A 188 19.27 -12.99 -10.28
C VAL A 188 19.61 -11.87 -11.28
N VAL A 189 19.14 -10.66 -10.99
CA VAL A 189 19.43 -9.45 -11.77
C VAL A 189 20.75 -8.86 -11.29
N SER A 190 21.59 -8.36 -12.20
CA SER A 190 22.82 -7.70 -11.80
C SER A 190 22.54 -6.44 -10.96
N GLY A 191 23.37 -6.17 -9.94
CA GLY A 191 23.19 -5.04 -9.03
C GLY A 191 22.93 -3.69 -9.71
N PRO A 192 23.74 -3.28 -10.71
CA PRO A 192 23.51 -2.02 -11.42
C PRO A 192 22.15 -1.96 -12.14
N VAL A 193 21.72 -3.07 -12.75
CA VAL A 193 20.43 -3.11 -13.46
C VAL A 193 19.27 -3.13 -12.47
N ALA A 194 19.39 -3.86 -11.37
CA ALA A 194 18.39 -3.86 -10.30
C ALA A 194 18.20 -2.46 -9.69
N ALA A 195 19.29 -1.71 -9.48
CA ALA A 195 19.25 -0.33 -9.03
C ALA A 195 18.56 0.59 -10.06
N GLY A 196 18.92 0.46 -11.34
CA GLY A 196 18.28 1.21 -12.42
C GLY A 196 16.77 0.96 -12.50
N ILE A 197 16.35 -0.30 -12.38
CA ILE A 197 14.93 -0.69 -12.35
C ILE A 197 14.22 -0.09 -11.13
N ALA A 198 14.81 -0.16 -9.94
CA ALA A 198 14.21 0.38 -8.73
C ALA A 198 14.00 1.90 -8.82
N ILE A 199 14.98 2.64 -9.36
CA ILE A 199 14.89 4.08 -9.60
C ILE A 199 13.82 4.38 -10.66
N ALA A 200 13.83 3.68 -11.80
CA ALA A 200 12.85 3.86 -12.87
C ALA A 200 11.42 3.60 -12.39
N ALA A 201 11.21 2.53 -11.62
CA ALA A 201 9.93 2.21 -11.02
C ALA A 201 9.46 3.29 -10.04
N ARG A 202 10.38 3.91 -9.28
CA ARG A 202 10.05 5.02 -8.39
C ARG A 202 9.65 6.27 -9.16
N LEU A 203 10.40 6.63 -10.20
CA LEU A 203 10.07 7.76 -11.06
C LEU A 203 8.71 7.57 -11.73
N LEU A 204 8.43 6.38 -12.24
CA LEU A 204 7.13 6.05 -12.83
C LEU A 204 6.00 6.15 -11.80
N ALA A 205 6.19 5.65 -10.58
CA ALA A 205 5.19 5.74 -9.53
C ALA A 205 4.90 7.21 -9.13
N VAL A 206 5.94 8.03 -8.99
CA VAL A 206 5.78 9.46 -8.70
C VAL A 206 5.09 10.17 -9.87
N ALA A 207 5.48 9.87 -11.11
CA ALA A 207 4.87 10.45 -12.30
C ALA A 207 3.38 10.10 -12.40
N THR A 208 3.00 8.83 -12.18
CA THR A 208 1.59 8.41 -12.22
C THR A 208 0.77 9.03 -11.10
N GLU A 209 1.35 9.23 -9.92
CA GLU A 209 0.70 9.94 -8.82
C GLU A 209 0.46 11.42 -9.14
N LEU A 210 1.45 12.10 -9.69
CA LEU A 210 1.32 13.49 -10.13
C LEU A 210 0.29 13.63 -11.25
N LEU A 211 0.29 12.70 -12.22
CA LEU A 211 -0.71 12.65 -13.27
C LEU A 211 -2.12 12.42 -12.69
N ALA A 212 -2.28 11.48 -11.76
CA ALA A 212 -3.57 11.23 -11.12
C ALA A 212 -4.08 12.44 -10.33
N VAL A 213 -3.18 13.14 -9.61
CA VAL A 213 -3.50 14.41 -8.93
C VAL A 213 -3.89 15.48 -9.95
N GLY A 214 -3.12 15.65 -11.03
CA GLY A 214 -3.38 16.62 -12.08
C GLY A 214 -4.73 16.40 -12.78
N ILE A 215 -5.05 15.15 -13.13
CA ILE A 215 -6.36 14.78 -13.70
C ILE A 215 -7.47 15.08 -12.69
N ALA A 216 -7.31 14.70 -11.42
CA ALA A 216 -8.31 14.95 -10.39
C ALA A 216 -8.56 16.46 -10.15
N TRP A 217 -7.53 17.29 -10.28
CA TRP A 217 -7.66 18.75 -10.23
C TRP A 217 -8.30 19.36 -11.47
N GLY A 218 -8.05 18.79 -12.66
CA GLY A 218 -8.63 19.26 -13.91
C GLY A 218 -10.11 18.93 -14.11
N LEU A 219 -10.68 18.01 -13.33
CA LEU A 219 -12.11 17.69 -13.37
C LEU A 219 -12.96 18.77 -12.66
N PRO A 220 -14.21 19.03 -13.11
CA PRO A 220 -15.10 19.99 -12.46
C PRO A 220 -15.26 19.69 -10.96
N GLY A 221 -14.90 20.66 -10.10
CA GLY A 221 -14.90 20.51 -8.64
C GLY A 221 -13.55 20.15 -8.00
N GLY A 222 -12.49 19.95 -8.78
CA GLY A 222 -11.14 19.61 -8.29
C GLY A 222 -10.39 20.72 -7.53
N GLY A 223 -10.80 21.99 -7.69
CA GLY A 223 -10.14 23.17 -7.11
C GLY A 223 -10.96 23.98 -6.09
N GLN A 224 -12.18 23.55 -5.75
CA GLN A 224 -13.01 24.29 -4.78
C GLN A 224 -12.57 23.95 -3.35
N TYR A 225 -11.66 24.76 -2.82
CA TYR A 225 -11.52 24.90 -1.37
C TYR A 225 -12.79 25.61 -0.86
N PRO A 226 -13.53 25.03 0.11
CA PRO A 226 -14.57 25.79 0.76
C PRO A 226 -13.90 26.97 1.45
N GLU A 227 -14.28 28.20 1.06
CA GLU A 227 -13.97 29.38 1.84
C GLU A 227 -14.39 29.12 3.28
N VAL A 228 -13.43 29.17 4.20
CA VAL A 228 -13.71 29.16 5.62
C VAL A 228 -14.46 30.46 5.88
N ARG A 229 -15.80 30.43 5.86
CA ARG A 229 -16.60 31.50 6.43
C ARG A 229 -16.31 31.50 7.92
N SER A 230 -15.49 32.46 8.34
CA SER A 230 -15.37 32.87 9.72
C SER A 230 -16.73 33.43 10.16
N GLU A 231 -17.48 32.63 10.92
CA GLU A 231 -18.51 33.13 11.82
C GLU A 231 -17.92 33.18 13.24
#